data_AF-A0A7J5W707-F1
#
_entry.id   AF-A0A7J5W707-F1
#
_cell.length_a   1.000
_cell.length_b   1.000
_cell.length_c   1.000
_cell.angle_alpha   90.00
_cell.angle_beta   90.00
_cell.angle_gamma   90.00
#
_symmetry.space_group_name_H-M   'P 1'
#
loop_
_entity.id
_entity.type
_entity.pdbx_description
1 polymer ?
#
loop_
_entity_poly.entity_id
_entity_poly.type
_entity_poly.pdbx_seq_one_letter_code
_entity_poly.pdbx_strand_id
1 'polypeptide(L)'
;MVHFKKTTVRQQKFILTFIVSTIFSAFGFGQDNPFEKYKKYDERGNLIEHVGLTPEGEIAEIYYSEYDSLNRLVKTYKTTAKSTSKEWINTYEYNDKNELIKRNWYPSEKMILYQFETYKYDGFGNRIELLKYSAEKGLVFRETWEYDNNGFLRVHKEEFLQYEGDRIIDKE
;
A
#
# COMPACT_ATOMS: atom_id res chain seq x y z
N MET A 1 -5.96 -6.45 42.24
CA MET A 1 -4.58 -6.15 41.77
C MET A 1 -4.17 -7.26 40.81
N VAL A 2 -4.35 -7.05 39.50
CA VAL A 2 -4.04 -8.06 38.48
C VAL A 2 -2.81 -7.59 37.72
N HIS A 3 -1.78 -8.43 37.72
CA HIS A 3 -0.52 -8.22 37.03
C HIS A 3 -0.72 -8.39 35.51
N PHE A 4 -0.38 -7.36 34.74
CA PHE A 4 -0.26 -7.48 33.28
C PHE A 4 1.09 -8.12 32.94
N LYS A 5 1.05 -9.34 32.37
CA LYS A 5 2.21 -9.91 31.69
C LYS A 5 2.44 -9.12 30.39
N LYS A 6 3.56 -8.40 30.32
CA LYS A 6 4.12 -7.90 29.06
C LYS A 6 4.45 -9.09 28.17
N THR A 7 3.59 -9.38 27.19
CA THR A 7 3.91 -10.36 26.15
C THR A 7 4.64 -9.63 25.03
N THR A 8 5.97 -9.72 25.06
CA THR A 8 6.86 -9.28 23.99
C THR A 8 6.51 -10.03 22.71
N VAL A 9 5.83 -9.35 21.77
CA VAL A 9 5.61 -9.91 20.44
C VAL A 9 6.93 -9.85 19.70
N ARG A 10 7.50 -11.04 19.49
CA ARG A 10 8.68 -11.31 18.67
C ARG A 10 8.41 -10.78 17.26
N GLN A 11 9.03 -9.66 16.91
CA GLN A 11 9.03 -9.16 15.53
C GLN A 11 9.63 -10.25 14.63
N GLN A 12 8.79 -10.95 13.88
CA GLN A 12 9.24 -11.68 12.70
C GLN A 12 9.61 -10.62 11.66
N LYS A 13 10.91 -10.35 11.57
CA LYS A 13 11.51 -9.59 10.49
C LYS A 13 11.22 -10.33 9.19
N PHE A 14 10.20 -9.91 8.45
CA PHE A 14 10.20 -10.13 7.01
C PHE A 14 11.33 -9.28 6.45
N ILE A 15 12.43 -9.94 6.09
CA ILE A 15 13.50 -9.30 5.33
C ILE A 15 12.94 -9.06 3.93
N LEU A 16 12.30 -7.92 3.74
CA LEU A 16 12.09 -7.38 2.41
C LEU A 16 13.44 -6.77 2.02
N THR A 17 14.20 -7.50 1.20
CA THR A 17 15.53 -7.08 0.74
C THR A 17 15.37 -5.86 -0.17
N PHE A 18 15.24 -4.67 0.41
CA PHE A 18 15.53 -3.44 -0.28
C PHE A 18 17.04 -3.37 -0.44
N ILE A 19 17.54 -3.65 -1.64
CA ILE A 19 18.89 -3.27 -2.02
C ILE A 19 18.87 -1.74 -2.13
N VAL A 20 19.17 -1.06 -1.03
CA VAL A 20 19.60 0.33 -1.05
C VAL A 20 21.07 0.29 -1.50
N SER A 21 21.30 0.44 -2.79
CA SER A 21 22.61 0.81 -3.31
C SER A 21 22.68 2.33 -3.32
N THR A 22 23.14 2.93 -2.23
CA THR A 22 23.76 4.24 -2.29
C THR A 22 25.17 4.05 -2.85
N ILE A 23 25.37 4.37 -4.13
CA ILE A 23 26.70 4.71 -4.63
C ILE A 23 26.71 6.21 -4.91
N PHE A 24 27.59 6.88 -4.16
CA PHE A 24 27.98 8.26 -4.32
C PHE A 24 28.43 8.54 -5.76
N SER A 25 28.05 9.71 -6.24
CA SER A 25 28.45 10.34 -7.50
C SER A 25 29.95 10.27 -7.80
N ALA A 26 30.32 9.70 -8.94
CA ALA A 26 31.32 10.23 -9.87
C ALA A 26 31.40 9.37 -11.13
N PHE A 27 31.05 9.96 -12.28
CA PHE A 27 31.45 9.56 -13.63
C PHE A 27 31.19 8.11 -14.08
N GLY A 28 30.13 7.93 -14.87
CA GLY A 28 29.93 6.77 -15.74
C GLY A 28 28.91 7.08 -16.82
N PHE A 29 29.39 7.46 -18.00
CA PHE A 29 28.57 7.62 -19.21
C PHE A 29 27.79 6.34 -19.51
N GLY A 30 26.46 6.44 -19.67
CA GLY A 30 25.68 5.57 -20.55
C GLY A 30 25.57 4.09 -20.20
N GLN A 31 25.55 3.68 -18.93
CA GLN A 31 25.06 2.35 -18.60
C GLN A 31 23.54 2.38 -18.46
N ASP A 32 22.85 1.74 -19.43
CA ASP A 32 21.42 1.49 -19.33
C ASP A 32 21.14 0.75 -18.03
N ASN A 33 20.17 1.25 -17.25
CA ASN A 33 19.75 0.55 -16.04
C ASN A 33 19.27 -0.85 -16.46
N PRO A 34 19.93 -1.94 -16.01
CA PRO A 34 19.70 -3.30 -16.52
C PRO A 34 18.28 -3.82 -16.21
N PHE A 35 17.55 -3.12 -15.35
CA PHE A 35 16.18 -3.42 -14.99
C PHE A 35 15.14 -2.68 -15.83
N GLU A 36 15.52 -1.72 -16.69
CA GLU A 36 14.56 -0.98 -17.53
C GLU A 36 13.87 -1.89 -18.54
N LYS A 37 14.54 -2.93 -19.03
CA LYS A 37 13.93 -3.95 -19.90
C LYS A 37 12.76 -4.71 -19.25
N TYR A 38 12.62 -4.65 -17.93
CA TYR A 38 11.55 -5.28 -17.16
C TYR A 38 10.41 -4.32 -16.82
N LYS A 39 10.39 -3.14 -17.44
CA LYS A 39 9.35 -2.15 -17.28
C LYS A 39 8.78 -1.78 -18.63
N LYS A 40 7.49 -1.46 -18.67
CA LYS A 40 6.85 -0.85 -19.83
C LYS A 40 6.13 0.41 -19.38
N TYR A 41 6.16 1.40 -20.26
CA TYR A 41 5.58 2.70 -20.02
C TYR A 41 4.55 3.03 -21.10
N ASP A 42 3.50 3.76 -20.74
CA ASP A 42 2.62 4.38 -21.73
C ASP A 42 3.27 5.62 -22.36
N GLU A 43 2.62 6.23 -23.35
CA GLU A 43 3.11 7.43 -24.06
C GLU A 43 3.25 8.66 -23.16
N ARG A 44 2.60 8.66 -21.99
CA ARG A 44 2.68 9.72 -20.98
C ARG A 44 3.81 9.46 -19.97
N GLY A 45 4.53 8.35 -20.09
CA GLY A 45 5.61 7.96 -19.20
C GLY A 45 5.15 7.26 -17.91
N ASN A 46 3.90 6.79 -17.84
CA ASN A 46 3.42 6.02 -16.70
C ASN A 46 3.86 4.58 -16.78
N LEU A 47 4.32 4.01 -15.66
CA LEU A 47 4.65 2.59 -15.57
C LEU A 47 3.39 1.74 -15.67
N ILE A 48 3.19 1.02 -16.77
CA ILE A 48 1.99 0.19 -17.01
C ILE A 48 2.23 -1.29 -16.76
N GLU A 49 3.48 -1.74 -16.80
CA GLU A 49 3.87 -3.12 -16.54
C GLU A 49 5.26 -3.16 -15.90
N HIS A 50 5.46 -4.00 -14.89
CA HIS A 50 6.81 -4.39 -14.49
C HIS A 50 6.89 -5.86 -14.04
N VAL A 51 8.07 -6.45 -14.19
CA VAL A 51 8.31 -7.86 -13.96
C VAL A 51 9.07 -8.08 -12.65
N GLY A 52 8.52 -8.92 -11.78
CA GLY A 52 9.20 -9.47 -10.61
C GLY A 52 9.88 -10.79 -10.97
N LEU A 53 11.17 -10.89 -10.65
CA LEU A 53 11.99 -12.07 -10.94
C LEU A 53 12.24 -12.92 -9.69
N THR A 54 12.46 -14.21 -9.88
CA THR A 54 13.06 -15.09 -8.86
C THR A 54 14.54 -14.74 -8.66
N PRO A 55 15.19 -15.22 -7.58
CA PRO A 55 16.64 -15.08 -7.41
C PRO A 55 17.46 -15.66 -8.58
N GLU A 56 16.91 -16.64 -9.29
CA GLU A 56 17.50 -17.28 -10.46
C GLU A 56 17.29 -16.47 -11.76
N GLY A 57 16.56 -15.35 -11.68
CA GLY A 57 16.29 -14.47 -12.82
C GLY A 57 15.11 -14.89 -13.69
N GLU A 58 14.32 -15.87 -13.25
CA GLU A 58 13.09 -16.28 -13.94
C GLU A 58 11.94 -15.33 -13.63
N ILE A 59 10.98 -15.17 -14.54
CA ILE A 59 9.79 -14.37 -14.26
C ILE A 59 8.93 -15.09 -13.21
N ALA A 60 8.65 -14.42 -12.10
CA ALA A 60 7.76 -14.91 -11.05
C ALA A 60 6.37 -14.27 -11.18
N GLU A 61 6.35 -12.94 -11.26
CA GLU A 61 5.13 -12.14 -11.24
C GLU A 61 5.23 -11.00 -12.24
N ILE A 62 4.08 -10.59 -12.79
CA ILE A 62 3.97 -9.40 -13.64
C ILE A 62 2.94 -8.49 -12.99
N TYR A 63 3.33 -7.26 -12.73
CA TYR A 63 2.52 -6.24 -12.11
C TYR A 63 2.04 -5.26 -13.17
N TYR A 64 0.77 -4.89 -13.10
CA TYR A 64 0.12 -4.00 -14.06
C TYR A 64 -0.42 -2.78 -13.34
N SER A 65 -0.48 -1.67 -14.06
CA SER A 65 -1.04 -0.41 -13.57
C SER A 65 -1.87 0.25 -14.66
N GLU A 66 -3.06 0.70 -14.28
CA GLU A 66 -4.00 1.39 -15.17
C GLU A 66 -4.20 2.82 -14.64
N TYR A 67 -4.24 3.78 -15.54
CA TYR A 67 -4.33 5.20 -15.23
C TYR A 67 -5.52 5.83 -15.94
N ASP A 68 -6.17 6.81 -15.32
CA ASP A 68 -7.24 7.56 -15.96
C ASP A 68 -6.72 8.67 -16.91
N SER A 69 -7.64 9.45 -17.48
CA SER A 69 -7.33 10.57 -18.37
C SER A 69 -6.58 11.71 -17.69
N LEU A 70 -6.69 11.83 -16.36
CA LEU A 70 -5.96 12.81 -15.54
C LEU A 70 -4.61 12.28 -15.06
N ASN A 71 -4.17 11.13 -15.58
CA ASN A 71 -2.90 10.51 -15.25
C ASN A 71 -2.82 9.96 -13.82
N ARG A 72 -3.98 9.66 -13.21
CA ARG A 72 -4.08 9.13 -11.84
C ARG A 72 -4.14 7.61 -11.89
N LEU A 73 -3.43 6.94 -10.99
CA LEU A 73 -3.44 5.49 -10.88
C LEU A 73 -4.82 5.02 -10.40
N VAL A 74 -5.59 4.31 -11.22
CA VAL A 74 -6.95 3.86 -10.87
C VAL A 74 -7.03 2.38 -10.54
N LYS A 75 -6.05 1.59 -11.00
CA LYS A 75 -6.03 0.16 -10.73
C LYS A 75 -4.63 -0.41 -10.78
N THR A 76 -4.36 -1.38 -9.91
CA THR A 76 -3.19 -2.27 -10.05
C THR A 76 -3.62 -3.71 -9.84
N TYR A 77 -2.87 -4.64 -10.40
CA TYR A 77 -3.03 -6.06 -10.14
C TYR A 77 -1.75 -6.78 -10.52
N LYS A 78 -1.64 -8.06 -10.15
CA LYS A 78 -0.57 -8.91 -10.63
C LYS A 78 -1.09 -10.17 -11.29
N THR A 79 -0.25 -10.78 -12.11
CA THR A 79 -0.42 -12.15 -12.60
C THR A 79 0.83 -12.94 -12.29
N THR A 80 0.70 -14.26 -12.24
CA THR A 80 1.89 -15.13 -12.21
C THR A 80 2.45 -15.29 -13.62
N ALA A 81 3.71 -15.70 -13.75
CA ALA A 81 4.33 -15.94 -15.06
C ALA A 81 3.59 -16.98 -15.92
N LYS A 82 2.82 -17.87 -15.27
CA LYS A 82 2.14 -19.02 -15.90
C LYS A 82 0.64 -18.82 -16.07
N SER A 83 0.10 -17.66 -15.68
CA SER A 83 -1.33 -17.40 -15.69
C SER A 83 -1.64 -15.98 -16.10
N THR A 84 -2.80 -15.78 -16.73
CA THR A 84 -3.36 -14.46 -17.02
C THR A 84 -4.37 -13.99 -15.97
N SER A 85 -4.70 -14.85 -14.99
CA SER A 85 -5.65 -14.51 -13.92
C SER A 85 -5.11 -13.38 -13.07
N LYS A 86 -5.94 -12.36 -12.83
CA LYS A 86 -5.54 -11.20 -12.02
C LYS A 86 -5.72 -11.50 -10.54
N GLU A 87 -4.67 -11.22 -9.78
CA GLU A 87 -4.62 -11.36 -8.33
C GLU A 87 -4.29 -10.03 -7.68
N TRP A 88 -4.71 -9.89 -6.42
CA TRP A 88 -4.41 -8.72 -5.59
C TRP A 88 -4.73 -7.40 -6.32
N ILE A 89 -5.97 -7.32 -6.80
CA ILE A 89 -6.48 -6.18 -7.54
C ILE A 89 -6.72 -5.04 -6.56
N ASN A 90 -6.09 -3.91 -6.81
CA ASN A 90 -6.33 -2.67 -6.09
C ASN A 90 -7.13 -1.73 -6.98
N THR A 91 -8.08 -1.00 -6.40
CA THR A 91 -8.74 0.14 -7.06
C THR A 91 -8.56 1.39 -6.21
N TYR A 92 -8.51 2.54 -6.87
CA TYR A 92 -8.19 3.82 -6.24
C TYR A 92 -9.23 4.86 -6.64
N GLU A 93 -9.76 5.57 -5.65
CA GLU A 93 -10.79 6.60 -5.83
C GLU A 93 -10.24 7.94 -5.33
N TYR A 94 -10.49 9.01 -6.07
CA TYR A 94 -9.95 10.34 -5.84
C TYR A 94 -11.08 11.36 -5.70
N ASN A 95 -10.86 12.40 -4.90
CA ASN A 95 -11.75 13.56 -4.88
C ASN A 95 -11.41 14.58 -5.99
N ASP A 96 -12.17 15.67 -6.05
CA ASP A 96 -12.03 16.74 -7.04
C ASP A 96 -10.72 17.54 -6.89
N LYS A 97 -10.04 17.43 -5.73
CA LYS A 97 -8.72 18.02 -5.50
C LYS A 97 -7.57 17.08 -5.90
N ASN A 98 -7.87 15.95 -6.54
CA ASN A 98 -6.89 14.93 -6.90
C ASN A 98 -6.22 14.23 -5.69
N GLU A 99 -6.93 14.18 -4.55
CA GLU A 99 -6.46 13.47 -3.35
C GLU A 99 -7.07 12.07 -3.33
N LEU A 100 -6.27 11.04 -3.05
CA LEU A 100 -6.73 9.65 -2.91
C LEU A 100 -7.64 9.56 -1.68
N ILE A 101 -8.93 9.24 -1.84
CA ILE A 101 -9.87 9.14 -0.72
C ILE A 101 -10.18 7.69 -0.33
N LYS A 102 -9.97 6.74 -1.25
CA LYS A 102 -10.23 5.34 -0.97
C LYS A 102 -9.35 4.41 -1.81
N ARG A 103 -8.92 3.31 -1.19
CA ARG A 103 -8.26 2.20 -1.86
C ARG A 103 -8.95 0.89 -1.46
N ASN A 104 -9.38 0.09 -2.43
CA ASN A 104 -9.97 -1.23 -2.17
C ASN A 104 -9.00 -2.34 -2.59
N TRP A 105 -8.97 -3.45 -1.86
CA TRP A 105 -8.23 -4.66 -2.23
C TRP A 105 -9.16 -5.84 -2.46
N TYR A 106 -8.95 -6.50 -3.59
CA TYR A 106 -9.66 -7.71 -3.99
C TYR A 106 -8.64 -8.82 -4.25
N PRO A 107 -8.81 -10.03 -3.68
CA PRO A 107 -7.86 -11.12 -3.91
C PRO A 107 -7.85 -11.61 -5.35
N SER A 108 -8.96 -11.46 -6.08
CA SER A 108 -9.16 -11.98 -7.43
C SER A 108 -10.20 -11.18 -8.22
N GLU A 109 -10.37 -11.54 -9.48
CA GLU A 109 -11.35 -10.96 -10.42
C GLU A 109 -12.82 -11.16 -10.02
N LYS A 110 -13.09 -11.95 -8.97
CA LYS A 110 -14.43 -12.05 -8.37
C LYS A 110 -14.87 -10.76 -7.65
N MET A 111 -13.95 -9.82 -7.41
CA MET A 111 -14.21 -8.53 -6.76
C MET A 111 -14.87 -8.64 -5.38
N ILE A 112 -14.57 -9.71 -4.64
CA ILE A 112 -14.95 -9.83 -3.23
C ILE A 112 -13.97 -8.99 -2.41
N LEU A 113 -14.49 -7.97 -1.74
CA LEU A 113 -13.68 -7.04 -0.95
C LEU A 113 -12.98 -7.79 0.18
N TYR A 114 -11.67 -7.69 0.24
CA TYR A 114 -10.85 -8.26 1.32
C TYR A 114 -10.56 -7.21 2.38
N GLN A 115 -10.09 -6.05 1.94
CA GLN A 115 -9.76 -4.90 2.78
C GLN A 115 -10.09 -3.61 2.03
N PHE A 116 -10.18 -2.50 2.75
CA PHE A 116 -10.12 -1.17 2.14
C PHE A 116 -9.52 -0.13 3.09
N GLU A 117 -8.99 0.93 2.51
CA GLU A 117 -8.44 2.10 3.19
C GLU A 117 -9.26 3.33 2.81
N THR A 118 -9.46 4.24 3.77
CA THR A 118 -10.01 5.57 3.52
C THR A 118 -9.07 6.63 4.05
N TYR A 119 -9.00 7.75 3.35
CA TYR A 119 -8.12 8.86 3.68
C TYR A 119 -8.92 10.15 3.83
N LYS A 120 -8.53 10.99 4.78
CA LYS A 120 -9.04 12.36 4.93
C LYS A 120 -7.91 13.36 4.96
N TYR A 121 -8.24 14.56 4.47
CA TYR A 121 -7.33 15.67 4.33
C TYR A 121 -7.93 16.92 4.96
N ASP A 122 -7.06 17.81 5.43
CA ASP A 122 -7.47 19.16 5.85
C ASP A 122 -7.70 20.08 4.63
N GLY A 123 -8.02 21.34 4.89
CA GLY A 123 -8.24 22.33 3.83
C GLY A 123 -7.01 22.63 2.96
N PHE A 124 -5.81 22.34 3.46
CA PHE A 124 -4.51 22.58 2.81
C PHE A 124 -3.97 21.35 2.07
N GLY A 125 -4.67 20.22 2.15
CA GLY A 125 -4.27 18.96 1.52
C GLY A 125 -3.32 18.11 2.37
N ASN A 126 -3.15 18.41 3.66
CA ASN A 126 -2.40 17.53 4.56
C ASN A 126 -3.29 16.37 4.98
N ARG A 127 -2.76 15.14 4.96
CA ARG A 127 -3.50 13.95 5.40
C ARG A 127 -3.69 14.00 6.92
N ILE A 128 -4.93 13.95 7.38
CA ILE A 128 -5.29 14.00 8.81
C ILE A 128 -5.79 12.66 9.36
N GLU A 129 -6.25 11.75 8.50
CA GLU A 129 -6.72 10.43 8.92
C GLU A 129 -6.48 9.38 7.83
N LEU A 130 -6.08 8.18 8.27
CA LEU A 130 -6.04 6.94 7.51
C LEU A 130 -6.73 5.86 8.33
N LEU A 131 -7.75 5.24 7.75
CA LEU A 131 -8.45 4.12 8.36
C LEU A 131 -8.28 2.89 7.48
N LYS A 132 -7.91 1.75 8.06
CA LYS A 132 -7.87 0.45 7.36
C LYS A 132 -8.96 -0.46 7.92
N TYR A 133 -9.69 -1.06 6.99
CA TYR A 133 -10.78 -1.96 7.29
C TYR A 133 -10.48 -3.34 6.72
N SER A 134 -10.75 -4.36 7.51
CA SER A 134 -10.90 -5.74 7.07
C SER A 134 -12.37 -6.01 6.77
N ALA A 135 -12.66 -6.71 5.68
CA ALA A 135 -14.02 -7.14 5.37
C ALA A 135 -14.62 -8.05 6.47
N GLU A 136 -13.76 -8.78 7.20
CA GLU A 136 -14.19 -9.66 8.28
C GLU A 136 -14.33 -8.95 9.63
N LYS A 137 -13.41 -8.02 9.93
CA LYS A 137 -13.27 -7.45 11.29
C LYS A 137 -13.72 -6.00 11.41
N GLY A 138 -14.09 -5.35 10.31
CA GLY A 138 -14.33 -3.91 10.30
C GLY A 138 -13.02 -3.13 10.46
N LEU A 139 -13.04 -2.04 11.23
CA LEU A 139 -11.90 -1.13 11.37
C LEU A 139 -10.76 -1.78 12.17
N VAL A 140 -9.63 -2.08 11.52
CA VAL A 140 -8.49 -2.77 12.17
C VAL A 140 -7.31 -1.85 12.48
N PHE A 141 -7.26 -0.67 11.86
CA PHE A 141 -6.19 0.30 12.06
C PHE A 141 -6.70 1.71 11.84
N ARG A 142 -6.23 2.62 12.69
CA ARG A 142 -6.41 4.05 12.55
C ARG A 142 -5.05 4.73 12.69
N GLU A 143 -4.82 5.72 11.85
CA GLU A 143 -3.69 6.62 11.95
C GLU A 143 -4.17 8.05 11.76
N THR A 144 -3.67 8.97 12.59
CA THR A 144 -4.09 10.37 12.59
C THR A 144 -2.88 11.29 12.67
N TRP A 145 -3.02 12.47 12.06
CA TRP A 145 -2.01 13.52 12.06
C TRP A 145 -2.65 14.85 12.42
N GLU A 146 -1.93 15.64 13.21
CA GLU A 146 -2.30 17.01 13.55
C GLU A 146 -1.13 17.93 13.17
N TYR A 147 -1.44 19.04 12.51
CA TYR A 147 -0.46 20.02 12.02
C TYR A 147 -0.69 21.35 12.71
N ASP A 148 0.37 22.16 12.85
CA ASP A 148 0.19 23.56 13.24
C ASP A 148 -0.19 24.46 12.06
N ASN A 149 -0.40 25.74 12.35
CA ASN A 149 -0.81 26.74 11.36
C ASN A 149 0.21 26.98 10.23
N ASN A 150 1.46 26.51 10.40
CA ASN A 150 2.48 26.57 9.35
C ASN A 150 2.57 25.27 8.53
N GLY A 151 1.71 24.29 8.82
CA GLY A 151 1.71 22.98 8.16
C GLY A 151 2.74 22.01 8.72
N PHE A 152 3.38 22.28 9.86
CA PHE A 152 4.31 21.34 10.47
C PHE A 152 3.58 20.30 11.32
N LEU A 153 3.96 19.04 11.17
CA LEU A 153 3.41 17.92 11.94
C LEU A 153 3.69 18.13 13.44
N ARG A 154 2.63 18.16 14.25
CA ARG A 154 2.66 18.29 15.71
C ARG A 154 2.43 16.96 16.40
N VAL A 155 1.47 16.18 15.91
CA VAL A 155 1.06 14.93 16.53
C VAL A 155 0.86 13.88 15.45
N HIS A 156 1.35 12.68 15.72
CA HIS A 156 1.09 11.48 14.92
C HIS A 156 0.74 10.34 15.85
N LYS A 157 -0.35 9.63 15.56
CA LYS A 157 -0.85 8.52 16.36
C LYS A 157 -1.20 7.36 15.45
N GLU A 158 -0.82 6.16 15.86
CA GLU A 158 -1.21 4.89 15.25
C GLU A 158 -1.93 4.02 16.30
N GLU A 159 -3.04 3.42 15.89
CA GLU A 159 -3.88 2.57 16.74
C GLU A 159 -4.24 1.30 15.97
N PHE A 160 -3.78 0.15 16.49
CA PHE A 160 -4.19 -1.17 16.01
C PHE A 160 -5.35 -1.65 16.86
N LEU A 161 -6.49 -1.90 16.21
CA LEU A 161 -7.71 -2.33 16.89
C LEU A 161 -7.72 -3.86 16.94
N GLN A 162 -7.57 -4.41 18.15
CA GLN A 162 -7.70 -5.84 18.40
C GLN A 162 -9.16 -6.17 18.71
N TYR A 163 -9.73 -7.06 17.90
CA TYR A 163 -11.02 -7.67 18.20
C TYR A 163 -10.77 -8.99 18.92
N GLU A 164 -11.11 -9.06 20.20
CA GLU A 164 -11.34 -10.34 20.86
C GLU A 164 -12.71 -10.85 20.41
N GLY A 165 -12.71 -11.96 19.66
CA GLY A 165 -13.83 -12.38 18.82
C GLY A 165 -15.19 -12.50 19.54
N ASP A 166 -16.24 -12.09 18.83
CA ASP A 166 -17.66 -12.44 18.94
C ASP A 166 -18.16 -12.97 20.30
N ARG A 167 -17.88 -12.28 21.39
CA ARG A 167 -18.58 -12.47 22.66
C ARG A 167 -18.92 -11.14 23.29
N ILE A 168 -20.20 -10.80 23.24
CA ILE A 168 -20.83 -10.03 24.32
C ILE A 168 -20.67 -10.90 25.57
N ILE A 169 -19.77 -10.49 26.46
CA ILE A 169 -19.80 -10.93 27.85
C ILE A 169 -19.98 -9.65 28.64
N ASP A 170 -21.23 -9.38 29.02
CA ASP A 170 -21.47 -8.48 30.15
C ASP A 170 -20.67 -9.05 31.33
N LYS A 171 -19.77 -8.25 31.87
CA LYS A 171 -19.20 -8.52 33.18
C LYS A 171 -19.71 -7.44 34.13
N GLU A 172 -20.61 -7.87 34.99
CA GLU A 172 -21.01 -7.24 36.25
C GLU A 172 -19.80 -6.87 37.13
#